data_AF-A0A5B2TT86-F1
#
_entry.id   AF-A0A5B2TT86-F1
#
_cell.length_a   1.000
_cell.length_b   1.000
_cell.length_c   1.000
_cell.angle_alpha   90.00
_cell.angle_beta   90.00
_cell.angle_gamma   90.00
#
_symmetry.space_group_name_H-M   'P 1'
#
loop_
_entity.id
_entity.type
_entity.pdbx_description
1 polymer ?
#
loop_
_entity_poly.entity_id
_entity_poly.type
_entity_poly.pdbx_seq_one_letter_code
_entity_poly.pdbx_strand_id
1 'polypeptide(L)'
;MKKIFLYILAGSLCFSACKKDDDTSPYVEPEDIATQNTYDDQAIKKFMDENYLDAQGNIKAFSSTDTADDTEKKLSELSPITLPSGTIYIMRSGAQPSSAEGKTIESTDIIKIMGRAYSYLAVNSDGNTSFQSKAAFLNTIDGTGVPVIDPMFYYTKKSILDAATTPDAAKKASYYQIPGFREALQKFKAFDNLSNEAPYNLQGVIIVPSRAAFARNPHYPYLSLSYRNKSFVFNFQIYGREARPSGDVQLPEQQ
;
A
#
# COMPACT_ATOMS: atom_id res chain seq x y z
N MET A 1 -24.72 13.99 75.62
CA MET A 1 -24.12 15.05 74.78
C MET A 1 -24.27 14.67 73.30
N LYS A 2 -24.86 15.59 72.52
CA LYS A 2 -24.82 15.85 71.04
C LYS A 2 -24.56 14.64 70.09
N LYS A 3 -25.51 14.18 69.25
CA LYS A 3 -25.97 14.73 67.92
C LYS A 3 -24.76 14.96 66.97
N ILE A 4 -24.62 14.38 65.77
CA ILE A 4 -25.51 14.35 64.59
C ILE A 4 -24.92 13.39 63.52
N PHE A 5 -25.79 12.70 62.76
CA PHE A 5 -25.50 12.08 61.46
C PHE A 5 -25.45 13.16 60.36
N LEU A 6 -24.44 13.19 59.49
CA LEU A 6 -24.55 13.84 58.18
C LEU A 6 -23.59 13.22 57.15
N TYR A 7 -24.18 12.67 56.09
CA TYR A 7 -23.52 12.32 54.84
C TYR A 7 -23.14 13.59 54.08
N ILE A 8 -21.88 13.72 53.65
CA ILE A 8 -21.49 14.54 52.50
C ILE A 8 -20.54 13.73 51.63
N LEU A 9 -21.07 13.39 50.45
CA LEU A 9 -20.37 12.94 49.25
C LEU A 9 -19.88 14.20 48.51
N ALA A 10 -18.58 14.28 48.16
CA ALA A 10 -18.02 14.87 46.94
C ALA A 10 -16.56 15.36 47.11
N GLY A 11 -15.69 14.91 46.21
CA GLY A 11 -14.71 15.79 45.56
C GLY A 11 -13.27 15.80 46.06
N SER A 12 -12.43 14.88 45.57
CA SER A 12 -11.07 15.24 45.13
C SER A 12 -10.59 14.28 44.03
N LEU A 13 -10.89 14.68 42.79
CA LEU A 13 -10.21 14.24 41.57
C LEU A 13 -8.79 14.82 41.53
N CYS A 14 -7.87 14.05 40.93
CA CYS A 14 -6.54 14.44 40.42
C CYS A 14 -5.49 14.73 41.52
N PHE A 15 -4.30 14.12 41.57
CA PHE A 15 -3.32 13.90 40.51
C PHE A 15 -2.44 12.68 40.82
N SER A 16 -2.54 11.64 39.99
CA SER A 16 -1.43 10.74 39.65
C SER A 16 -1.65 10.24 38.22
N ALA A 17 -1.93 11.17 37.31
CA ALA A 17 -1.93 10.96 35.87
C ALA A 17 -0.84 11.85 35.26
N CYS A 18 0.42 11.45 35.47
CA CYS A 18 1.58 11.94 34.74
C CYS A 18 2.70 10.89 34.85
N LYS A 19 2.42 9.67 34.39
CA LYS A 19 3.44 8.92 33.65
C LYS A 19 2.98 8.88 32.20
N LYS A 20 3.20 10.01 31.54
CA LYS A 20 3.40 10.04 30.11
C LYS A 20 4.84 9.57 29.93
N ASP A 21 5.07 8.27 30.08
CA ASP A 21 6.32 7.69 29.63
C ASP A 21 6.18 7.70 28.10
N ASP A 22 6.84 8.68 27.47
CA ASP A 22 7.14 8.72 26.04
C ASP A 22 7.95 7.46 25.71
N ASP A 23 7.29 6.31 25.65
CA ASP A 23 7.87 5.09 25.09
C ASP A 23 7.79 5.20 23.57
N THR A 24 8.48 6.21 23.02
CA THR A 24 8.91 6.16 21.63
C THR A 24 10.05 5.16 21.58
N SER A 25 9.75 3.87 21.80
CA SER A 25 10.71 2.81 21.55
C SER A 25 11.09 2.94 20.07
N PRO A 26 12.35 3.30 19.75
CA PRO A 26 12.77 3.44 18.37
C PRO A 26 12.56 2.09 17.69
N TYR A 27 11.98 2.09 16.49
CA TYR A 27 11.87 0.86 15.71
C TYR A 27 13.22 0.13 15.70
N VAL A 28 13.22 -1.10 16.22
CA VAL A 28 14.37 -1.99 16.17
C VAL A 28 14.17 -2.91 14.97
N GLU A 29 14.99 -2.76 13.93
CA GLU A 29 15.00 -3.69 12.80
C GLU A 29 15.29 -5.10 13.34
N PRO A 30 14.38 -6.08 13.15
CA PRO A 30 14.64 -7.45 13.57
C PRO A 30 15.92 -7.97 12.92
N GLU A 31 16.74 -8.75 13.63
CA GLU A 31 17.97 -9.29 13.04
C GLU A 31 17.66 -10.16 11.81
N ASP A 32 16.66 -11.04 11.93
CA ASP A 32 16.22 -11.95 10.87
C ASP A 32 15.14 -11.33 9.97
N ILE A 33 15.31 -11.53 8.66
CA ILE A 33 14.32 -11.15 7.66
C ILE A 33 13.03 -11.96 7.80
N ALA A 34 13.08 -13.21 8.27
CA ALA A 34 11.86 -14.02 8.46
C ALA A 34 10.95 -13.45 9.57
N THR A 35 11.54 -12.84 10.60
CA THR A 35 10.78 -12.09 11.61
C THR A 35 10.07 -10.89 10.99
N GLN A 36 10.76 -10.10 10.16
CA GLN A 36 10.13 -8.98 9.46
C GLN A 36 9.01 -9.46 8.51
N ASN A 37 9.18 -10.59 7.83
CA ASN A 37 8.14 -11.18 6.98
C ASN A 37 6.90 -11.56 7.80
N THR A 38 7.09 -12.11 9.00
CA THR A 38 6.01 -12.42 9.94
C THR A 38 5.29 -11.15 10.38
N TYR A 39 6.04 -10.07 10.62
CA TYR A 39 5.44 -8.78 10.98
C TYR A 39 4.61 -8.20 9.84
N ASP A 40 5.12 -8.25 8.61
CA ASP A 40 4.37 -7.82 7.43
C ASP A 40 3.04 -8.57 7.31
N ASP A 41 3.05 -9.91 7.41
CA ASP A 41 1.84 -10.72 7.25
C ASP A 41 0.79 -10.40 8.32
N GLN A 42 1.21 -10.24 9.58
CA GLN A 42 0.32 -9.86 10.67
C GLN A 42 -0.24 -8.43 10.51
N ALA A 43 0.61 -7.48 10.13
CA ALA A 43 0.21 -6.09 9.91
C ALA A 43 -0.75 -5.96 8.71
N ILE A 44 -0.52 -6.72 7.64
CA ILE A 44 -1.42 -6.77 6.47
C ILE A 44 -2.80 -7.30 6.87
N LYS A 45 -2.84 -8.40 7.64
CA LYS A 45 -4.11 -8.95 8.15
C LYS A 45 -4.86 -7.90 8.97
N LYS A 46 -4.19 -7.27 9.93
CA LYS A 46 -4.77 -6.21 10.76
C LYS A 46 -5.26 -5.03 9.91
N PHE A 47 -4.46 -4.57 8.95
CA PHE A 47 -4.85 -3.51 8.02
C PHE A 47 -6.13 -3.88 7.26
N MET A 48 -6.24 -5.12 6.78
CA MET A 48 -7.44 -5.55 6.06
C MET A 48 -8.68 -5.65 6.97
N ASP A 49 -8.51 -5.99 8.25
CA ASP A 49 -9.61 -6.07 9.22
C ASP A 49 -10.07 -4.69 9.75
N GLU A 50 -9.20 -3.68 9.67
CA GLU A 50 -9.42 -2.33 10.19
C GLU A 50 -9.77 -1.29 9.11
N ASN A 51 -9.85 -1.72 7.85
CA ASN A 51 -10.17 -0.83 6.74
C ASN A 51 -11.26 -1.42 5.85
N TYR A 52 -11.95 -0.54 5.13
CA TYR A 52 -12.99 -0.84 4.13
C TYR A 52 -12.79 0.01 2.87
N LEU A 53 -13.60 -0.24 1.84
CA LEU A 53 -13.65 0.57 0.62
C LEU A 53 -14.93 1.41 0.62
N ASP A 54 -14.81 2.72 0.43
CA ASP A 54 -15.99 3.58 0.24
C ASP A 54 -16.65 3.39 -1.15
N ALA A 55 -17.72 4.15 -1.41
CA ALA A 55 -18.49 4.08 -2.65
C ALA A 55 -17.68 4.41 -3.93
N GLN A 56 -16.53 5.08 -3.83
CA GLN A 56 -15.60 5.35 -4.95
C GLN A 56 -14.40 4.39 -4.92
N GLY A 57 -14.35 3.49 -3.95
CA GLY A 57 -13.30 2.50 -3.78
C GLY A 57 -12.08 3.02 -3.04
N ASN A 58 -12.17 4.16 -2.34
CA ASN A 58 -11.08 4.65 -1.50
C ASN A 58 -10.97 3.80 -0.24
N ILE A 59 -9.74 3.49 0.17
CA ILE A 59 -9.50 2.83 1.46
C ILE A 59 -9.77 3.81 2.61
N LYS A 60 -10.61 3.41 3.55
CA LYS A 60 -10.94 4.12 4.79
C LYS A 60 -10.72 3.21 5.99
N ALA A 61 -10.25 3.77 7.10
CA ALA A 61 -10.21 3.06 8.37
C ALA A 61 -11.59 3.12 9.02
N PHE A 62 -12.01 2.05 9.68
CA PHE A 62 -13.22 2.08 10.50
C PHE A 62 -13.06 3.08 11.64
N SER A 63 -14.13 3.80 11.94
CA SER A 63 -14.20 4.71 13.05
C SER A 63 -14.58 3.98 14.34
N SER A 64 -13.87 4.27 15.42
CA SER A 64 -14.29 3.80 16.76
C SER A 64 -15.40 4.65 17.39
N THR A 65 -15.74 5.79 16.77
CA THR A 65 -16.62 6.81 17.34
C THR A 65 -17.80 7.18 16.44
N ASP A 66 -17.80 6.74 15.18
CA ASP A 66 -18.84 6.98 14.20
C ASP A 66 -19.32 5.63 13.69
N THR A 67 -20.62 5.35 13.81
CA THR A 67 -21.22 4.07 13.41
C THR A 67 -21.64 4.06 11.94
N ALA A 68 -21.41 5.14 11.19
CA ALA A 68 -21.80 5.23 9.78
C ALA A 68 -21.10 4.19 8.89
N ASP A 69 -19.93 3.70 9.30
CA ASP A 69 -19.16 2.68 8.59
C ASP A 69 -19.32 1.26 9.18
N ASP A 70 -20.05 1.07 10.28
CA ASP A 70 -20.22 -0.25 10.93
C ASP A 70 -20.86 -1.32 10.02
N THR A 71 -21.56 -0.89 8.96
CA THR A 71 -22.17 -1.79 7.97
C THR A 71 -21.26 -2.10 6.78
N GLU A 72 -20.13 -1.41 6.66
CA GLU A 72 -19.19 -1.61 5.57
C GLU A 72 -18.41 -2.90 5.74
N LYS A 73 -18.12 -3.55 4.61
CA LYS A 73 -17.34 -4.79 4.62
C LYS A 73 -15.87 -4.48 4.79
N LYS A 74 -15.21 -5.24 5.67
CA LYS A 74 -13.76 -5.18 5.83
C LYS A 74 -13.08 -5.60 4.54
N LEU A 75 -11.88 -5.10 4.28
CA LEU A 75 -11.09 -5.57 3.12
C LEU A 75 -10.87 -7.08 3.17
N SER A 76 -10.73 -7.66 4.37
CA SER A 76 -10.59 -9.12 4.56
C SER A 76 -11.83 -9.92 4.14
N GLU A 77 -13.00 -9.28 4.05
CA GLU A 77 -14.26 -9.88 3.64
C GLU A 77 -14.56 -9.71 2.14
N LEU A 78 -13.72 -8.96 1.41
CA LEU A 78 -13.86 -8.67 -0.02
C LEU A 78 -13.18 -9.71 -0.92
N SER A 79 -13.12 -10.97 -0.48
CA SER A 79 -12.48 -12.09 -1.19
C SER A 79 -11.02 -11.80 -1.61
N PRO A 80 -10.13 -11.42 -0.68
CA PRO A 80 -8.71 -11.22 -0.97
C PRO A 80 -8.06 -12.50 -1.49
N ILE A 81 -7.16 -12.37 -2.47
CA ILE A 81 -6.38 -13.50 -3.01
C ILE A 81 -4.89 -13.24 -2.78
N THR A 82 -4.24 -14.18 -2.09
CA THR A 82 -2.80 -14.16 -1.83
C THR A 82 -2.05 -14.91 -2.92
N LEU A 83 -1.06 -14.26 -3.53
CA LEU A 83 -0.18 -14.81 -4.55
C LEU A 83 1.05 -15.51 -3.92
N PRO A 84 1.80 -16.32 -4.68
CA PRO A 84 3.01 -16.98 -4.19
C PRO A 84 4.06 -16.04 -3.57
N SER A 85 4.16 -14.79 -4.03
CA SER A 85 5.04 -13.78 -3.41
C SER A 85 4.59 -13.32 -2.02
N GLY A 86 3.37 -13.65 -1.61
CA GLY A 86 2.68 -13.08 -0.45
C GLY A 86 1.93 -11.79 -0.76
N THR A 87 2.02 -11.27 -1.99
CA THR A 87 1.21 -10.13 -2.42
C THR A 87 -0.26 -10.50 -2.41
N ILE A 88 -1.09 -9.60 -1.87
CA ILE A 88 -2.54 -9.78 -1.82
C ILE A 88 -3.18 -8.80 -2.81
N TYR A 89 -4.18 -9.25 -3.55
CA TYR A 89 -5.04 -8.34 -4.30
C TYR A 89 -6.51 -8.53 -3.94
N ILE A 90 -7.25 -7.43 -4.05
CA ILE A 90 -8.70 -7.36 -3.86
C ILE A 90 -9.26 -6.66 -5.09
N MET A 91 -10.05 -7.39 -5.89
CA MET A 91 -10.80 -6.79 -6.99
C MET A 91 -12.13 -6.26 -6.47
N ARG A 92 -12.39 -4.97 -6.69
CA ARG A 92 -13.66 -4.38 -6.29
C ARG A 92 -14.74 -4.76 -7.29
N SER A 93 -15.80 -5.41 -6.80
CA SER A 93 -16.98 -5.75 -7.58
C SER A 93 -17.68 -4.48 -8.11
N GLY A 94 -18.14 -4.52 -9.36
CA GLY A 94 -18.83 -3.38 -10.00
C GLY A 94 -17.93 -2.21 -10.43
N ALA A 95 -16.61 -2.30 -10.20
CA ALA A 95 -15.63 -1.28 -10.61
C ALA A 95 -14.59 -1.80 -11.60
N GLN A 96 -14.77 -3.02 -12.13
CA GLN A 96 -13.96 -3.55 -13.22
C GLN A 96 -14.47 -3.04 -14.58
N PRO A 97 -13.61 -2.93 -15.61
CA PRO A 97 -14.10 -2.73 -16.97
C PRO A 97 -15.03 -3.88 -17.37
N SER A 98 -15.98 -3.61 -18.26
CA SER A 98 -16.85 -4.65 -18.80
C SER A 98 -16.03 -5.74 -19.48
N SER A 99 -16.53 -6.98 -19.51
CA SER A 99 -15.80 -8.10 -20.13
C SER A 99 -15.51 -7.90 -21.62
N ALA A 100 -16.31 -7.08 -22.31
CA ALA A 100 -16.12 -6.73 -23.71
C ALA A 100 -15.03 -5.66 -23.94
N GLU A 101 -14.76 -4.81 -22.96
CA GLU A 101 -13.86 -3.65 -23.09
C GLU A 101 -12.54 -3.83 -22.32
N GLY A 102 -12.53 -4.69 -21.31
CA GLY A 102 -11.37 -4.93 -20.46
C GLY A 102 -10.18 -5.50 -21.23
N LYS A 103 -9.05 -4.78 -21.23
CA LYS A 103 -7.80 -5.24 -21.85
C LYS A 103 -6.94 -6.00 -20.85
N THR A 104 -6.44 -7.17 -21.24
CA THR A 104 -5.41 -7.87 -20.46
C THR A 104 -4.17 -6.99 -20.34
N ILE A 105 -3.59 -6.86 -19.14
CA ILE A 105 -2.34 -6.14 -18.91
C ILE A 105 -1.20 -7.16 -18.99
N GLU A 106 -0.36 -7.04 -20.01
CA GLU A 106 0.83 -7.90 -20.15
C GLU A 106 1.97 -7.40 -19.24
N SER A 107 2.91 -8.28 -18.90
CA SER A 107 4.01 -8.00 -17.94
C SER A 107 4.91 -6.84 -18.32
N THR A 108 4.92 -6.47 -19.60
CA THR A 108 5.78 -5.41 -20.16
C THR A 108 4.99 -4.23 -20.67
N ASP A 109 3.66 -4.26 -20.64
CA ASP A 109 2.83 -3.17 -21.18
C ASP A 109 3.23 -1.82 -20.56
N ILE A 110 2.93 -0.75 -21.26
CA ILE A 110 2.83 0.59 -20.68
C ILE A 110 1.46 0.66 -20.00
N ILE A 111 1.41 1.18 -18.77
CA ILE A 111 0.14 1.38 -18.05
C ILE A 111 -0.11 2.86 -17.80
N LYS A 112 -1.39 3.21 -17.66
CA LYS A 112 -1.86 4.52 -17.23
C LYS A 112 -2.65 4.35 -15.94
N ILE A 113 -2.06 4.74 -14.81
CA ILE A 113 -2.59 4.47 -13.47
C ILE A 113 -3.07 5.73 -12.76
N MET A 114 -4.29 5.69 -12.26
CA MET A 114 -4.85 6.67 -11.32
C MET A 114 -4.98 5.99 -9.96
N GLY A 115 -4.54 6.63 -8.87
CA GLY A 115 -4.69 6.04 -7.54
C GLY A 115 -3.92 6.72 -6.43
N ARG A 116 -3.96 6.07 -5.27
CA ARG A 116 -3.12 6.36 -4.12
C ARG A 116 -2.32 5.11 -3.77
N ALA A 117 -1.09 5.32 -3.33
CA ALA A 117 -0.30 4.29 -2.71
C ALA A 117 0.45 4.84 -1.50
N TYR A 118 0.54 4.02 -0.47
CA TYR A 118 1.28 4.34 0.75
C TYR A 118 2.26 3.22 1.06
N SER A 119 3.42 3.58 1.58
CA SER A 119 4.35 2.65 2.19
C SER A 119 4.16 2.62 3.71
N TYR A 120 4.41 1.48 4.32
CA TYR A 120 4.25 1.22 5.74
C TYR A 120 5.40 0.38 6.26
N LEU A 121 5.77 0.59 7.52
CA LEU A 121 6.66 -0.31 8.24
C LEU A 121 5.81 -1.17 9.16
N ALA A 122 5.91 -2.49 9.04
CA ALA A 122 5.30 -3.38 10.02
C ALA A 122 6.16 -3.42 11.28
N VAL A 123 5.56 -3.04 12.41
CA VAL A 123 6.22 -2.97 13.72
C VAL A 123 5.43 -3.80 14.72
N ASN A 124 6.13 -4.62 15.50
CA ASN A 124 5.58 -5.28 16.68
C ASN A 124 5.92 -4.46 17.93
N SER A 125 4.89 -4.04 18.67
CA SER A 125 5.05 -3.44 20.00
C SER A 125 4.28 -4.30 20.98
N ASP A 126 5.00 -4.96 21.89
CA ASP A 126 4.43 -5.81 22.95
C ASP A 126 3.41 -6.85 22.45
N GLY A 127 3.73 -7.50 21.33
CA GLY A 127 2.85 -8.50 20.73
C GLY A 127 1.74 -7.95 19.82
N ASN A 128 1.57 -6.62 19.74
CA ASN A 128 0.66 -5.98 18.79
C ASN A 128 1.41 -5.56 17.53
N THR A 129 1.26 -6.36 16.46
CA THR A 129 1.85 -6.04 15.16
C THR A 129 0.90 -5.22 14.31
N SER A 130 1.35 -4.06 13.83
CA SER A 130 0.57 -3.16 12.98
C SER A 130 1.43 -2.41 11.98
N PHE A 131 0.79 -1.87 10.95
CA PHE A 131 1.44 -0.93 10.05
C PHE A 131 1.61 0.44 10.72
N GLN A 132 2.85 0.90 10.74
CA GLN A 132 3.28 2.18 11.28
C GLN A 132 4.05 2.99 10.22
N SER A 133 4.41 4.23 10.54
CA SER A 133 5.24 5.08 9.66
C SER A 133 4.71 5.16 8.22
N LYS A 134 3.40 5.40 8.09
CA LYS A 134 2.71 5.59 6.81
C LYS A 134 3.34 6.75 6.06
N ALA A 135 3.78 6.53 4.83
CA ALA A 135 4.29 7.56 3.94
C ALA A 135 3.63 7.48 2.57
N ALA A 136 3.32 8.63 1.95
CA ALA A 136 2.78 8.67 0.60
C ALA A 136 3.83 8.16 -0.41
N PHE A 137 3.39 7.34 -1.36
CA PHE A 137 4.23 6.80 -2.44
C PHE A 137 3.71 7.20 -3.82
N LEU A 138 2.39 7.14 -4.01
CA LEU A 138 1.68 7.64 -5.19
C LEU A 138 0.45 8.41 -4.73
N ASN A 139 0.18 9.57 -5.31
CA ASN A 139 -1.10 10.25 -5.12
C ASN A 139 -1.46 11.07 -6.36
N THR A 140 -2.24 10.47 -7.27
CA THR A 140 -2.75 11.18 -8.45
C THR A 140 -4.12 11.79 -8.21
N ILE A 141 -4.84 11.34 -7.17
CA ILE A 141 -6.21 11.77 -6.90
C ILE A 141 -6.24 13.15 -6.24
N ASP A 142 -5.51 13.34 -5.13
CA ASP A 142 -5.45 14.64 -4.44
C ASP A 142 -4.23 15.48 -4.86
N GLY A 143 -3.30 14.87 -5.61
CA GLY A 143 -2.07 15.51 -6.05
C GLY A 143 -2.18 16.16 -7.42
N THR A 144 -2.03 15.36 -8.47
CA THR A 144 -1.96 15.85 -9.86
C THR A 144 -3.32 15.98 -10.53
N GLY A 145 -4.35 15.27 -10.04
CA GLY A 145 -5.65 15.13 -10.69
C GLY A 145 -5.61 14.33 -12.00
N VAL A 146 -4.45 13.82 -12.41
CA VAL A 146 -4.27 13.10 -13.69
C VAL A 146 -3.52 11.78 -13.51
N PRO A 147 -3.88 10.72 -14.26
CA PRO A 147 -3.19 9.44 -14.21
C PRO A 147 -1.70 9.55 -14.57
N VAL A 148 -0.86 8.77 -13.88
CA VAL A 148 0.57 8.63 -14.22
C VAL A 148 0.72 7.59 -15.32
N ILE A 149 1.57 7.91 -16.30
CA ILE A 149 1.91 7.01 -17.41
C ILE A 149 3.24 6.33 -17.10
N ASP A 150 3.27 5.02 -17.27
CA ASP A 150 4.45 4.16 -17.22
C ASP A 150 5.36 4.37 -15.99
N PRO A 151 4.83 4.25 -14.76
CA PRO A 151 5.64 4.49 -13.58
C PRO A 151 6.79 3.47 -13.48
N MET A 152 8.00 3.95 -13.15
CA MET A 152 9.20 3.10 -13.07
C MET A 152 9.09 1.98 -12.04
N PHE A 153 8.30 2.18 -10.97
CA PHE A 153 8.04 1.13 -9.97
C PHE A 153 7.23 -0.03 -10.53
N TYR A 154 6.53 0.16 -11.65
CA TYR A 154 5.88 -0.89 -12.40
C TYR A 154 6.84 -1.48 -13.43
N TYR A 155 7.33 -0.67 -14.36
CA TYR A 155 8.28 -1.11 -15.38
C TYR A 155 9.33 -0.03 -15.66
N THR A 156 10.61 -0.38 -15.59
CA THR A 156 11.71 0.54 -15.89
C THR A 156 12.20 0.37 -17.32
N LYS A 157 12.22 1.43 -18.11
CA LYS A 157 12.65 1.36 -19.51
C LYS A 157 14.12 0.96 -19.64
N LYS A 158 14.45 0.24 -20.73
CA LYS A 158 15.83 -0.12 -21.08
C LYS A 158 16.79 1.08 -21.03
N SER A 159 16.37 2.21 -21.60
CA SER A 159 17.19 3.44 -21.66
C SER A 159 17.59 3.98 -20.29
N ILE A 160 16.75 3.81 -19.26
CA ILE A 160 17.09 4.20 -17.88
C ILE A 160 18.16 3.28 -17.30
N LEU A 161 18.04 1.98 -17.54
CA LEU A 161 19.00 0.99 -17.05
C LEU A 161 20.35 1.09 -17.77
N ASP A 162 20.35 1.36 -19.07
CA ASP A 162 21.56 1.59 -19.87
C ASP A 162 22.31 2.86 -19.41
N ALA A 163 21.58 3.91 -19.05
CA ALA A 163 22.15 5.18 -18.60
C ALA A 163 22.66 5.16 -17.15
N ALA A 164 22.30 4.14 -16.37
CA ALA A 164 22.66 4.05 -14.97
C ALA A 164 24.14 3.72 -14.77
N THR A 165 24.86 4.59 -14.06
CA THR A 165 26.30 4.43 -13.77
C THR A 165 26.55 3.99 -12.34
N THR A 166 25.84 4.58 -11.37
CA THR A 166 25.98 4.29 -9.93
C THR A 166 24.65 4.41 -9.18
N PRO A 167 24.36 3.56 -8.17
CA PRO A 167 25.10 2.34 -7.82
C PRO A 167 24.95 1.26 -8.89
N ASP A 168 25.76 0.19 -8.88
CA ASP A 168 25.64 -0.89 -9.88
C ASP A 168 24.25 -1.55 -9.89
N ALA A 169 23.57 -1.59 -8.73
CA ALA A 169 22.19 -2.04 -8.63
C ALA A 169 21.25 -1.25 -9.55
N ALA A 170 21.52 0.03 -9.83
CA ALA A 170 20.71 0.89 -10.69
C ALA A 170 20.73 0.47 -12.17
N LYS A 171 21.58 -0.49 -12.56
CA LYS A 171 21.57 -1.14 -13.89
C LYS A 171 20.56 -2.29 -13.98
N LYS A 172 19.94 -2.67 -12.85
CA LYS A 172 18.97 -3.77 -12.75
C LYS A 172 17.58 -3.22 -12.47
N ALA A 173 16.58 -3.87 -13.05
CA ALA A 173 15.20 -3.46 -12.96
C ALA A 173 14.64 -3.63 -11.52
N SER A 174 15.14 -4.61 -10.78
CA SER A 174 14.81 -4.85 -9.36
C SER A 174 15.17 -3.68 -8.41
N TYR A 175 16.07 -2.78 -8.82
CA TYR A 175 16.36 -1.57 -8.06
C TYR A 175 15.19 -0.58 -8.08
N TYR A 176 14.39 -0.56 -9.14
CA TYR A 176 13.31 0.40 -9.32
C TYR A 176 11.93 -0.23 -9.12
N GLN A 177 11.75 -1.45 -9.62
CA GLN A 177 10.44 -2.09 -9.74
C GLN A 177 10.01 -2.76 -8.46
N ILE A 178 8.71 -2.82 -8.23
CA ILE A 178 8.07 -3.55 -7.12
C ILE A 178 7.49 -4.85 -7.71
N PRO A 179 8.17 -6.02 -7.55
CA PRO A 179 7.78 -7.27 -8.20
C PRO A 179 6.37 -7.73 -7.85
N GLY A 180 5.98 -7.63 -6.58
CA GLY A 180 4.64 -8.03 -6.12
C GLY A 180 3.54 -7.18 -6.74
N PHE A 181 3.76 -5.87 -6.91
CA PHE A 181 2.81 -5.00 -7.60
C PHE A 181 2.60 -5.45 -9.05
N ARG A 182 3.70 -5.75 -9.77
CA ARG A 182 3.62 -6.24 -11.16
C ARG A 182 2.87 -7.56 -11.25
N GLU A 183 3.21 -8.53 -10.40
CA GLU A 183 2.58 -9.85 -10.36
C GLU A 183 1.06 -9.75 -10.14
N ALA A 184 0.64 -8.92 -9.18
CA ALA A 184 -0.76 -8.73 -8.86
C ALA A 184 -1.51 -7.91 -9.92
N LEU A 185 -0.86 -6.91 -10.54
CA LEU A 185 -1.51 -6.09 -11.55
C LEU A 185 -1.97 -6.89 -12.77
N GLN A 186 -1.25 -7.95 -13.13
CA GLN A 186 -1.64 -8.87 -14.22
C GLN A 186 -2.94 -9.63 -13.96
N LYS A 187 -3.46 -9.61 -12.73
CA LYS A 187 -4.76 -10.20 -12.39
C LYS A 187 -5.92 -9.25 -12.70
N PHE A 188 -5.65 -7.97 -12.86
CA PHE A 188 -6.63 -6.97 -13.24
C PHE A 188 -6.73 -6.80 -14.76
N LYS A 189 -7.80 -6.14 -15.20
CA LYS A 189 -7.93 -5.62 -16.56
C LYS A 189 -7.72 -4.10 -16.56
N ALA A 190 -7.20 -3.58 -17.65
CA ALA A 190 -7.20 -2.15 -17.94
C ALA A 190 -8.49 -1.76 -18.63
N PHE A 191 -8.95 -0.54 -18.39
CA PHE A 191 -9.98 0.07 -19.22
C PHE A 191 -9.43 0.41 -20.61
N ASP A 192 -10.31 0.59 -21.59
CA ASP A 192 -9.93 0.96 -22.95
C ASP A 192 -9.70 2.47 -23.06
N ASN A 193 -8.54 2.92 -22.55
CA ASN A 193 -8.04 4.30 -22.68
C ASN A 193 -9.03 5.39 -22.22
N LEU A 194 -9.46 5.32 -20.96
CA LEU A 194 -10.22 6.39 -20.32
C LEU A 194 -9.49 7.74 -20.46
N SER A 195 -10.27 8.78 -20.74
CA SER A 195 -9.80 10.18 -20.73
C SER A 195 -9.15 10.52 -19.39
N ASN A 196 -8.15 11.41 -19.38
CA ASN A 196 -7.53 11.90 -18.15
C ASN A 196 -8.55 12.57 -17.21
N GLU A 197 -9.61 13.13 -17.77
CA GLU A 197 -10.66 13.86 -17.04
C GLU A 197 -11.76 12.92 -16.51
N ALA A 198 -11.75 11.64 -16.91
CA ALA A 198 -12.76 10.70 -16.43
C ALA A 198 -12.66 10.56 -14.90
N PRO A 199 -13.78 10.69 -14.16
CA PRO A 199 -13.76 10.54 -12.72
C PRO A 199 -13.34 9.11 -12.37
N TYR A 200 -12.52 8.99 -11.34
CA TYR A 200 -12.06 7.67 -10.92
C TYR A 200 -13.19 6.90 -10.24
N ASN A 201 -13.15 5.59 -10.40
CA ASN A 201 -13.91 4.62 -9.63
C ASN A 201 -12.95 3.45 -9.38
N LEU A 202 -12.27 3.45 -8.22
CA LEU A 202 -11.09 2.62 -8.01
C LEU A 202 -11.46 1.14 -8.13
N GLN A 203 -10.71 0.43 -8.96
CA GLN A 203 -11.01 -0.94 -9.37
C GLN A 203 -10.48 -1.96 -8.36
N GLY A 204 -9.58 -1.58 -7.45
CA GLY A 204 -9.13 -2.51 -6.43
C GLY A 204 -7.98 -2.03 -5.56
N VAL A 205 -7.48 -2.99 -4.79
CA VAL A 205 -6.37 -2.84 -3.87
C VAL A 205 -5.32 -3.91 -4.17
N ILE A 206 -4.04 -3.53 -4.12
CA ILE A 206 -2.90 -4.45 -4.08
C ILE A 206 -2.09 -4.14 -2.83
N ILE A 207 -1.85 -5.15 -1.98
CA ILE A 207 -1.04 -5.05 -0.77
C ILE A 207 0.21 -5.90 -0.97
N VAL A 208 1.38 -5.25 -1.01
CA VAL A 208 2.67 -5.88 -1.27
C VAL A 208 3.46 -5.95 0.05
N PRO A 209 3.74 -7.15 0.60
CA PRO A 209 4.63 -7.27 1.75
C PRO A 209 6.06 -6.85 1.38
N SER A 210 6.87 -6.46 2.36
CA SER A 210 8.20 -5.90 2.07
C SER A 210 9.11 -6.85 1.26
N ARG A 211 9.01 -8.17 1.51
CA ARG A 211 9.70 -9.23 0.75
C ARG A 211 9.37 -9.27 -0.75
N ALA A 212 8.17 -8.85 -1.12
CA ALA A 212 7.71 -8.77 -2.51
C ALA A 212 7.87 -7.36 -3.10
N ALA A 213 8.47 -6.44 -2.33
CA ALA A 213 8.91 -5.12 -2.77
C ALA A 213 10.44 -5.07 -2.78
N PHE A 214 11.05 -4.32 -1.84
CA PHE A 214 12.50 -4.12 -1.80
C PHE A 214 13.20 -4.86 -0.66
N ALA A 215 12.48 -5.40 0.33
CA ALA A 215 13.05 -6.04 1.51
C ALA A 215 14.20 -5.19 2.11
N ARG A 216 15.42 -5.75 2.20
CA ARG A 216 16.65 -5.04 2.58
C ARG A 216 17.58 -4.73 1.41
N ASN A 217 17.12 -4.94 0.19
CA ASN A 217 17.91 -4.77 -1.03
C ASN A 217 18.12 -3.28 -1.35
N PRO A 218 19.19 -2.94 -2.08
CA PRO A 218 19.32 -1.62 -2.70
C PRO A 218 18.10 -1.31 -3.56
N HIS A 219 17.59 -0.09 -3.44
CA HIS A 219 16.39 0.36 -4.14
C HIS A 219 16.49 1.84 -4.51
N TYR A 220 15.73 2.24 -5.52
CA TYR A 220 15.61 3.62 -5.93
C TYR A 220 14.88 4.41 -4.84
N PRO A 221 15.45 5.52 -4.35
CA PRO A 221 14.86 6.30 -3.28
C PRO A 221 13.76 7.21 -3.83
N TYR A 222 12.64 6.62 -4.28
CA TYR A 222 11.46 7.39 -4.67
C TYR A 222 11.10 8.39 -3.57
N LEU A 223 10.87 9.65 -3.95
CA LEU A 223 10.57 10.74 -3.00
C LEU A 223 11.67 10.96 -1.93
N SER A 224 12.91 10.56 -2.22
CA SER A 224 14.06 10.65 -1.31
C SER A 224 13.89 9.87 0.00
N LEU A 225 13.03 8.84 0.01
CA LEU A 225 12.79 7.96 1.16
C LEU A 225 13.48 6.61 0.99
N SER A 226 13.83 6.00 2.13
CA SER A 226 14.21 4.60 2.19
C SER A 226 12.96 3.72 2.28
N TYR A 227 12.90 2.69 1.44
CA TYR A 227 11.86 1.66 1.42
C TYR A 227 12.34 0.32 1.98
N ARG A 228 13.45 0.31 2.72
CA ARG A 228 13.91 -0.86 3.45
C ARG A 228 12.83 -1.34 4.43
N ASN A 229 12.51 -2.63 4.36
CA ASN A 229 11.44 -3.31 5.10
C ASN A 229 10.04 -2.68 4.95
N LYS A 230 9.81 -1.86 3.90
CA LYS A 230 8.51 -1.23 3.70
C LYS A 230 7.59 -2.14 2.90
N SER A 231 6.39 -2.35 3.43
CA SER A 231 5.23 -2.89 2.71
C SER A 231 4.49 -1.75 2.01
N PHE A 232 3.73 -2.06 0.95
CA PHE A 232 3.02 -1.08 0.15
C PHE A 232 1.55 -1.44 0.00
N VAL A 233 0.67 -0.44 0.07
CA VAL A 233 -0.76 -0.58 -0.25
C VAL A 233 -1.09 0.35 -1.39
N PHE A 234 -1.50 -0.21 -2.53
CA PHE A 234 -1.95 0.49 -3.72
C PHE A 234 -3.48 0.41 -3.81
N ASN A 235 -4.13 1.52 -4.10
CA ASN A 235 -5.56 1.63 -4.35
C ASN A 235 -5.77 2.45 -5.62
N PHE A 236 -6.26 1.81 -6.68
CA PHE A 236 -6.01 2.30 -8.03
C PHE A 236 -7.11 1.96 -9.03
N GLN A 237 -6.98 2.56 -10.21
CA GLN A 237 -7.69 2.25 -11.45
C GLN A 237 -6.69 2.35 -12.62
N ILE A 238 -6.75 1.42 -13.57
CA ILE A 238 -5.91 1.42 -14.77
C ILE A 238 -6.72 1.96 -15.95
N TYR A 239 -6.47 3.21 -16.29
CA TYR A 239 -7.20 3.93 -17.32
C TYR A 239 -6.93 3.39 -18.72
N GLY A 240 -5.75 2.80 -18.93
CA GLY A 240 -5.33 2.30 -20.23
C GLY A 240 -4.06 1.49 -20.14
N ARG A 241 -3.82 0.71 -21.19
CA ARG A 241 -2.56 0.02 -21.41
C ARG A 241 -2.18 0.05 -22.89
N GLU A 242 -0.89 -0.03 -23.17
CA GLU A 242 -0.34 -0.09 -24.53
C GLU A 242 0.81 -1.09 -24.59
N ALA A 243 0.99 -1.74 -25.74
CA ALA A 243 2.14 -2.62 -25.94
C ALA A 243 3.43 -1.79 -25.94
N ARG A 244 4.43 -2.25 -25.20
CA ARG A 244 5.72 -1.54 -25.14
C ARG A 244 6.49 -1.70 -26.46
N PRO A 245 7.06 -0.60 -27.00
CA PRO A 245 7.95 -0.69 -28.16
C PRO A 245 9.15 -1.61 -27.87
N SER A 246 9.57 -2.41 -28.85
CA SER A 246 10.65 -3.40 -28.66
C SER A 246 11.97 -2.78 -28.17
N GLY A 247 12.29 -1.54 -28.58
CA GLY A 247 13.48 -0.82 -28.13
C GLY A 247 13.48 -0.42 -26.65
N ASP A 248 12.32 -0.40 -26.01
CA ASP A 248 12.17 -0.03 -24.60
C ASP A 248 12.15 -1.25 -23.65
N VAL A 249 12.15 -2.46 -24.20
CA VAL A 249 12.13 -3.71 -23.45
C VAL A 249 13.50 -4.00 -22.84
N GLN A 250 13.53 -4.34 -21.56
CA GLN A 250 14.72 -4.72 -20.81
C GLN A 250 15.38 -5.97 -21.39
N LEU A 251 16.71 -6.00 -21.40
CA LEU A 251 17.50 -7.19 -21.72
C LEU A 251 17.41 -8.23 -20.59
N PRO A 252 17.61 -9.53 -20.86
CA PRO A 252 17.55 -10.57 -19.83
C PRO A 252 18.44 -10.31 -18.62
N GLU A 253 19.65 -9.79 -18.84
CA GLU A 253 20.58 -9.43 -17.78
C GLU A 253 20.14 -8.21 -16.96
N GLN A 254 19.22 -7.40 -17.47
CA GLN A 254 18.70 -6.22 -16.79
C GLN A 254 17.53 -6.55 -15.86
N GLN A 255 16.89 -7.71 -16.01
CA GLN A 255 15.72 -8.12 -15.24
C GLN A 255 16.06 -8.51 -13.80
#